data_AF-A1BWS3-F1
#
_entry.id   AF-A1BWS3-F1
#
_cell.length_a   1.000
_cell.length_b   1.000
_cell.length_c   1.000
_cell.angle_alpha   90.00
_cell.angle_beta   90.00
_cell.angle_gamma   90.00
#
_symmetry.space_group_name_H-M   'P 1'
#
loop_
_entity.id
_entity.type
_entity.pdbx_description
1 polymer ?
#
loop_
_entity_poly.entity_id
_entity_poly.type
_entity_poly.pdbx_seq_one_letter_code
_entity_poly.pdbx_strand_id
1 'polypeptide(L)'
;MNLNPAARQRHQIRVISIGFYRMLKSMQTYKIIKSKSEIAALMDFLQWLEMLVAKEPNTDGIVMLYHEERKFIPYMILEALKKYGLIDRFSRSVKSFANTFNMAKASLGDANIKNCGLRKLSMTLAKSKDEKDSNKENDPDNGKKNLSSSSSGKGHKNGLNHEQDFFDGSAHVRAKMVYDVSLELSNSDRTYEPESSEALVNLLNAVKPYTQLVSSDVMELQTQNENMGRQNSFRPVFLNYFRTTLYHRVRAVKFRIVLAENGFTLESLKAIWTEKRKEGLELVLTAIDTLKPEEKTELLELLDS
;
A
#
# COMPACT_ATOMS: atom_id res chain seq x y z
N MET A 1 -5.04 -8.93 20.27
CA MET A 1 -5.42 -7.65 19.63
C MET A 1 -6.60 -7.86 18.69
N ASN A 2 -7.52 -6.89 18.56
CA ASN A 2 -8.64 -6.91 17.61
C ASN A 2 -8.36 -5.90 16.47
N LEU A 3 -9.04 -6.05 15.34
CA LEU A 3 -9.00 -5.04 14.27
C LEU A 3 -9.61 -3.72 14.77
N ASN A 4 -8.93 -2.61 14.52
CA ASN A 4 -9.45 -1.27 14.80
C ASN A 4 -10.64 -0.93 13.88
N PRO A 5 -11.45 0.11 14.18
CA PRO A 5 -12.64 0.44 13.39
C PRO A 5 -12.36 0.67 11.90
N ALA A 6 -11.27 1.35 11.57
CA ALA A 6 -10.89 1.62 10.18
C ALA A 6 -10.55 0.34 9.40
N ALA A 7 -9.82 -0.60 10.02
CA ALA A 7 -9.50 -1.88 9.44
C ALA A 7 -10.74 -2.75 9.23
N ARG A 8 -11.69 -2.74 10.19
CA ARG A 8 -12.97 -3.43 10.03
C ARG A 8 -13.77 -2.88 8.86
N GLN A 9 -13.84 -1.56 8.73
CA GLN A 9 -14.55 -0.91 7.62
C GLN A 9 -13.87 -1.19 6.28
N ARG A 10 -12.55 -1.10 6.22
CA ARG A 10 -11.78 -1.30 4.98
C ARG A 10 -11.86 -2.73 4.47
N HIS A 11 -11.73 -3.71 5.36
CA HIS A 11 -11.63 -5.12 4.96
C HIS A 11 -12.94 -5.90 5.11
N GLN A 12 -13.96 -5.29 5.72
CA GLN A 12 -15.23 -5.96 6.06
C GLN A 12 -15.01 -7.28 6.81
N ILE A 13 -14.03 -7.30 7.72
CA ILE A 13 -13.69 -8.43 8.59
C ILE A 13 -13.65 -7.94 10.02
N ARG A 14 -14.20 -8.73 10.95
CA ARG A 14 -14.09 -8.46 12.38
C ARG A 14 -13.78 -9.73 13.16
N VAL A 15 -13.24 -9.55 14.37
CA VAL A 15 -13.15 -10.63 15.36
C VAL A 15 -14.45 -10.67 16.16
N ILE A 16 -14.95 -11.87 16.39
CA ILE A 16 -16.05 -12.15 17.33
C ILE A 16 -15.59 -13.18 18.37
N SER A 17 -16.31 -13.22 19.49
CA SER A 17 -16.15 -14.26 20.52
C SER A 17 -17.37 -15.17 20.52
N ILE A 18 -17.16 -16.49 20.47
CA ILE A 18 -18.19 -17.51 20.69
C ILE A 18 -17.73 -18.34 21.88
N GLY A 19 -18.38 -18.14 23.03
CA GLY A 19 -17.84 -18.58 24.32
C GLY A 19 -16.46 -17.96 24.57
N PHE A 20 -15.46 -18.80 24.82
CA PHE A 20 -14.06 -18.44 25.05
C PHE A 20 -13.22 -18.40 23.75
N TYR A 21 -13.78 -18.83 22.61
CA TYR A 21 -13.06 -18.84 21.34
C TYR A 21 -13.20 -17.52 20.59
N ARG A 22 -12.09 -17.06 19.99
CA ARG A 22 -12.06 -15.89 19.10
C ARG A 22 -11.86 -16.34 17.65
N MET A 23 -12.67 -15.80 16.75
CA MET A 23 -12.62 -16.15 15.32
C MET A 23 -12.94 -14.95 14.42
N LEU A 24 -12.52 -15.05 13.15
CA LEU A 24 -12.84 -14.04 12.14
C LEU A 24 -14.24 -14.28 11.58
N LYS A 25 -14.98 -13.19 11.36
CA LYS A 25 -16.30 -13.18 10.73
C LYS A 25 -16.32 -12.13 9.62
N SER A 26 -16.85 -12.50 8.46
CA SER A 26 -17.12 -11.56 7.37
C SER A 26 -18.26 -10.63 7.77
N MET A 27 -18.12 -9.33 7.51
CA MET A 27 -19.18 -8.33 7.68
C MET A 27 -20.10 -8.24 6.45
N GLN A 28 -19.70 -8.81 5.31
CA GLN A 28 -20.52 -8.88 4.10
C GLN A 28 -21.44 -10.10 4.11
N THR A 29 -20.87 -11.28 4.35
CA THR A 29 -21.63 -12.55 4.27
C THR A 29 -22.11 -13.04 5.63
N TYR A 30 -21.64 -12.44 6.72
CA TYR A 30 -21.89 -12.88 8.09
C TYR A 30 -21.45 -14.31 8.39
N LYS A 31 -20.65 -14.95 7.52
CA LYS A 31 -20.09 -16.29 7.73
C LYS A 31 -18.76 -16.23 8.49
N ILE A 32 -18.45 -17.31 9.20
CA ILE A 32 -17.15 -17.50 9.85
C ILE A 32 -16.08 -17.70 8.78
N ILE A 33 -14.95 -17.02 8.92
CA ILE A 33 -13.80 -17.14 8.03
C ILE A 33 -12.80 -18.10 8.67
N LYS A 34 -12.49 -19.21 7.99
CA LYS A 34 -11.42 -20.12 8.41
C LYS A 34 -10.08 -19.41 8.28
N SER A 35 -9.26 -19.47 9.33
CA SER A 35 -7.94 -18.84 9.37
C SER A 35 -6.91 -19.80 9.97
N LYS A 36 -5.63 -19.57 9.65
CA LYS A 36 -4.49 -20.28 10.23
C LYS A 36 -3.73 -19.38 11.20
N SER A 37 -2.82 -19.97 11.98
CA SER A 37 -1.80 -19.18 12.67
C SER A 37 -0.89 -18.49 11.65
N GLU A 38 -0.29 -17.37 12.05
CA GLU A 38 0.62 -16.59 11.20
C GLU A 38 1.76 -17.44 10.65
N ILE A 39 2.43 -18.23 11.51
CA ILE A 39 3.51 -19.13 11.10
C ILE A 39 3.06 -20.19 10.11
N ALA A 40 1.89 -20.80 10.29
CA ALA A 40 1.39 -21.82 9.36
C ALA A 40 1.08 -21.20 7.98
N ALA A 41 0.47 -20.01 7.96
CA ALA A 41 0.20 -19.30 6.72
C ALA A 41 1.49 -18.85 6.00
N LEU A 42 2.52 -18.42 6.75
CA LEU A 42 3.83 -18.07 6.18
C LEU A 42 4.52 -19.30 5.59
N MET A 43 4.45 -20.47 6.25
CA MET A 43 5.00 -21.71 5.70
C MET A 43 4.30 -22.13 4.41
N ASP A 44 2.96 -22.05 4.37
CA ASP A 44 2.20 -22.31 3.13
C ASP A 44 2.62 -21.34 2.01
N PHE A 45 2.81 -20.06 2.35
CA PHE A 45 3.21 -19.03 1.39
C PHE A 45 4.62 -19.28 0.83
N LEU A 46 5.59 -19.62 1.68
CA LEU A 46 6.95 -19.96 1.25
C LEU A 46 6.95 -21.21 0.36
N GLN A 47 6.20 -22.24 0.74
CA GLN A 47 6.05 -23.44 -0.08
C GLN A 47 5.46 -23.12 -1.46
N TRP A 48 4.47 -22.23 -1.51
CA TRP A 48 3.88 -21.77 -2.78
C TRP A 48 4.90 -21.03 -3.66
N LEU A 49 5.72 -20.15 -3.09
CA LEU A 49 6.78 -19.45 -3.82
C LEU A 49 7.85 -20.42 -4.36
N GLU A 50 8.26 -21.40 -3.55
CA GLU A 50 9.23 -22.42 -3.94
C GLU A 50 8.71 -23.27 -5.09
N MET A 51 7.44 -23.69 -5.04
CA MET A 51 6.78 -24.39 -6.14
C MET A 51 6.68 -23.52 -7.41
N LEU A 52 6.51 -22.20 -7.27
CA LEU A 52 6.45 -21.30 -8.41
C LEU A 52 7.82 -21.19 -9.10
N VAL A 53 8.90 -21.05 -8.32
CA VAL A 53 10.27 -21.05 -8.85
C VAL A 53 10.62 -22.39 -9.50
N ALA A 54 10.24 -23.52 -8.89
CA ALA A 54 10.55 -24.85 -9.42
C ALA A 54 9.90 -25.17 -10.77
N LYS A 55 8.83 -24.46 -11.15
CA LYS A 55 8.19 -24.60 -12.47
C LYS A 55 9.01 -23.99 -13.60
N GLU A 56 9.89 -23.05 -13.30
CA GLU A 56 10.67 -22.27 -14.26
C GLU A 56 12.17 -22.52 -14.04
N PRO A 57 12.76 -23.59 -14.62
CA PRO A 57 14.12 -24.03 -14.28
C PRO A 57 15.23 -23.00 -14.58
N ASN A 58 14.95 -22.01 -15.44
CA ASN A 58 15.89 -20.94 -15.80
C ASN A 58 15.54 -19.59 -15.13
N THR A 59 14.77 -19.59 -14.04
CA THR A 59 14.41 -18.36 -13.34
C THR A 59 15.48 -17.92 -12.34
N ASP A 60 15.77 -16.62 -12.31
CA ASP A 60 16.60 -16.00 -11.28
C ASP A 60 15.83 -15.76 -9.97
N GLY A 61 14.50 -15.96 -9.97
CA GLY A 61 13.62 -15.80 -8.81
C GLY A 61 12.43 -14.88 -9.06
N ILE A 62 11.80 -14.43 -7.98
CA ILE A 62 10.52 -13.71 -8.01
C ILE A 62 10.71 -12.23 -7.66
N VAL A 63 10.02 -11.36 -8.42
CA VAL A 63 9.79 -9.96 -8.07
C VAL A 63 8.37 -9.81 -7.53
N MET A 64 8.22 -9.35 -6.29
CA MET A 64 6.90 -9.14 -5.68
C MET A 64 6.39 -7.72 -5.94
N LEU A 65 5.35 -7.61 -6.77
CA LEU A 65 4.69 -6.35 -7.06
C LEU A 65 3.73 -5.96 -5.93
N TYR A 66 3.76 -4.69 -5.55
CA TYR A 66 2.79 -4.07 -4.64
C TYR A 66 2.49 -2.64 -5.09
N HIS A 67 1.43 -2.04 -4.56
CA HIS A 67 0.98 -0.72 -4.99
C HIS A 67 0.45 0.09 -3.81
N GLU A 68 1.23 1.06 -3.36
CA GLU A 68 0.85 1.97 -2.28
C GLU A 68 1.67 3.26 -2.32
N GLU A 69 1.04 4.37 -1.94
CA GLU A 69 1.73 5.66 -1.84
C GLU A 69 2.73 5.69 -0.68
N ARG A 70 2.34 5.13 0.47
CA ARG A 70 3.20 4.98 1.64
C ARG A 70 3.60 3.52 1.78
N LYS A 71 4.89 3.24 1.63
CA LYS A 71 5.48 1.90 1.78
C LYS A 71 5.15 1.30 3.16
N PHE A 72 4.56 0.11 3.14
CA PHE A 72 4.04 -0.60 4.31
C PHE A 72 3.96 -2.11 4.06
N ILE A 73 3.48 -2.56 2.90
CA ILE A 73 3.30 -3.98 2.56
C ILE A 73 4.62 -4.77 2.69
N PRO A 74 5.75 -4.35 2.07
CA PRO A 74 7.01 -5.08 2.20
C PRO A 74 7.46 -5.20 3.66
N TYR A 75 7.37 -4.10 4.41
CA TYR A 75 7.74 -4.06 5.83
C TYR A 75 6.94 -5.04 6.67
N MET A 76 5.62 -5.11 6.49
CA MET A 76 4.79 -6.01 7.28
C MET A 76 5.08 -7.49 6.97
N ILE A 77 5.34 -7.81 5.71
CA ILE A 77 5.71 -9.18 5.30
C ILE A 77 7.07 -9.55 5.90
N LEU A 78 8.07 -8.67 5.77
CA LEU A 78 9.42 -8.89 6.29
C LEU A 78 9.45 -8.95 7.82
N GLU A 79 8.70 -8.10 8.52
CA GLU A 79 8.60 -8.16 9.98
C GLU A 79 7.98 -9.50 10.44
N ALA A 80 6.94 -9.97 9.74
CA ALA A 80 6.32 -11.27 10.03
C ALA A 80 7.28 -12.44 9.77
N LEU A 81 8.05 -12.41 8.69
CA LEU A 81 9.07 -13.43 8.38
C LEU A 81 10.23 -13.39 9.40
N LYS A 82 10.71 -12.19 9.75
CA LYS A 82 11.78 -11.96 10.72
C LYS A 82 11.43 -12.55 12.08
N LYS A 83 10.19 -12.36 12.54
CA LYS A 83 9.68 -12.90 13.81
C LYS A 83 9.87 -14.42 13.96
N TYR A 84 9.89 -15.17 12.85
CA TYR A 84 10.06 -16.63 12.87
C TYR A 84 11.37 -17.10 12.20
N GLY A 85 12.32 -16.20 11.93
CA GLY A 85 13.61 -16.56 11.31
C GLY A 85 13.49 -17.05 9.87
N LEU A 86 12.48 -16.58 9.11
CA LEU A 86 12.17 -17.09 7.77
C LEU A 86 12.70 -16.21 6.61
N ILE A 87 13.42 -15.13 6.92
CA ILE A 87 13.94 -14.18 5.91
C ILE A 87 14.88 -14.87 4.91
N ASP A 88 15.79 -15.72 5.39
CA ASP A 88 16.75 -16.41 4.53
C ASP A 88 16.05 -17.36 3.55
N ARG A 89 15.05 -18.11 4.04
CA ARG A 89 14.24 -19.00 3.21
C ARG A 89 13.46 -18.20 2.16
N PHE A 90 12.83 -17.11 2.56
CA PHE A 90 12.11 -16.20 1.65
C PHE A 90 13.01 -15.64 0.54
N SER A 91 14.23 -15.22 0.89
CA SER A 91 15.17 -14.57 -0.02
C SER A 91 15.78 -15.53 -1.07
N ARG A 92 15.64 -16.84 -0.87
CA ARG A 92 15.98 -17.85 -1.89
C ARG A 92 15.06 -17.77 -3.10
N SER A 93 13.76 -17.54 -2.87
CA SER A 93 12.76 -17.44 -3.94
C SER A 93 12.51 -16.01 -4.39
N VAL A 94 12.36 -15.06 -3.47
CA VAL A 94 12.04 -13.66 -3.78
C VAL A 94 13.29 -12.81 -3.76
N LYS A 95 13.52 -12.05 -4.83
CA LYS A 95 14.73 -11.21 -5.00
C LYS A 95 14.48 -9.74 -4.71
N SER A 96 13.28 -9.25 -5.00
CA SER A 96 12.95 -7.85 -4.81
C SER A 96 11.45 -7.62 -4.60
N PHE A 97 11.14 -6.47 -4.01
CA PHE A 97 9.81 -5.86 -4.04
C PHE A 97 9.81 -4.70 -5.04
N ALA A 98 8.70 -4.49 -5.76
CA ALA A 98 8.56 -3.36 -6.67
C ALA A 98 7.26 -2.60 -6.42
N ASN A 99 7.37 -1.30 -6.16
CA ASN A 99 6.19 -0.45 -5.94
C ASN A 99 5.68 0.12 -7.26
N THR A 100 4.56 -0.40 -7.75
CA THR A 100 3.99 0.01 -9.04
C THR A 100 3.25 1.34 -8.96
N PHE A 101 3.09 1.92 -7.76
CA PHE A 101 2.62 3.30 -7.59
C PHE A 101 3.56 4.31 -8.26
N ASN A 102 4.89 4.11 -8.10
CA ASN A 102 5.89 5.00 -8.70
C ASN A 102 5.90 4.90 -10.23
N MET A 103 5.69 3.70 -10.76
CA MET A 103 5.52 3.46 -12.19
C MET A 103 4.29 4.19 -12.72
N ALA A 104 3.13 4.03 -12.08
CA ALA A 104 1.90 4.71 -12.48
C ALA A 104 2.06 6.25 -12.44
N LYS A 105 2.73 6.77 -11.41
CA LYS A 105 3.04 8.19 -11.29
C LYS A 105 3.89 8.70 -12.47
N ALA A 106 4.91 7.94 -12.87
CA ALA A 106 5.74 8.28 -14.02
C ALA A 106 4.95 8.26 -15.35
N SER A 107 4.03 7.31 -15.52
CA SER A 107 3.19 7.21 -16.73
C SER A 107 2.11 8.30 -16.82
N LEU A 108 1.54 8.76 -15.70
CA LEU A 108 0.41 9.71 -15.66
C LEU A 108 0.81 11.18 -15.44
N GLY A 109 2.07 11.42 -15.06
CA GLY A 109 2.60 12.75 -14.71
C GLY A 109 2.18 13.26 -13.33
N ASP A 110 2.97 14.19 -12.77
CA ASP A 110 2.82 14.70 -11.39
C ASP A 110 1.47 15.40 -11.12
N ALA A 111 0.82 15.94 -12.14
CA ALA A 111 -0.49 16.57 -12.02
C ALA A 111 -1.62 15.59 -11.62
N ASN A 112 -1.39 14.28 -11.76
CA ASN A 112 -2.40 13.22 -11.61
C ASN A 112 -2.14 12.27 -10.42
N ILE A 113 -1.30 12.64 -9.45
CA ILE A 113 -0.99 11.80 -8.28
C ILE A 113 -2.28 11.35 -7.53
N LYS A 114 -3.27 12.24 -7.42
CA LYS A 114 -4.58 11.93 -6.80
C LYS A 114 -5.36 10.82 -7.53
N ASN A 115 -4.98 10.50 -8.76
CA ASN A 115 -5.58 9.47 -9.61
C ASN A 115 -4.74 8.18 -9.67
N CYS A 116 -3.56 8.16 -9.03
CA CYS A 116 -2.68 6.99 -8.97
C CYS A 116 -3.11 5.94 -7.93
N GLY A 117 -4.29 6.07 -7.30
CA GLY A 117 -4.80 5.03 -6.40
C GLY A 117 -5.27 3.80 -7.18
N LEU A 118 -4.94 2.60 -6.72
CA LEU A 118 -5.20 1.33 -7.42
C LEU A 118 -6.64 1.19 -7.98
N ARG A 119 -7.65 1.54 -7.18
CA ARG A 119 -9.06 1.53 -7.63
C ARG A 119 -9.33 2.49 -8.78
N LYS A 120 -8.82 3.71 -8.69
CA LYS A 120 -9.01 4.73 -9.73
C LYS A 120 -8.30 4.32 -11.02
N LEU A 121 -7.06 3.83 -10.92
CA LEU A 121 -6.30 3.32 -12.06
C LEU A 121 -7.05 2.20 -12.77
N SER A 122 -7.51 1.19 -12.02
CA SER A 122 -8.28 0.08 -12.58
C SER A 122 -9.56 0.56 -13.28
N MET A 123 -10.29 1.53 -12.72
CA MET A 123 -11.49 2.10 -13.36
C MET A 123 -11.17 2.92 -14.62
N THR A 124 -10.12 3.74 -14.59
CA THR A 124 -9.73 4.56 -15.75
C THR A 124 -9.28 3.70 -16.92
N LEU A 125 -8.49 2.66 -16.63
CA LEU A 125 -8.01 1.72 -17.64
C LEU A 125 -9.16 0.92 -18.27
N ALA A 126 -10.12 0.44 -17.46
CA ALA A 126 -11.33 -0.22 -17.96
C ALA A 126 -12.13 0.68 -18.91
N LYS A 127 -12.37 1.95 -18.55
CA LYS A 127 -13.08 2.90 -19.42
C LYS A 127 -12.36 3.14 -20.75
N SER A 128 -11.04 3.23 -20.72
CA SER A 128 -10.25 3.43 -21.94
C SER A 128 -10.33 2.24 -22.91
N LYS A 129 -10.55 1.02 -22.40
CA LYS A 129 -10.82 -0.18 -23.22
C LYS A 129 -12.20 -0.11 -23.86
N ASP A 130 -13.23 0.21 -23.07
CA ASP A 130 -14.61 0.34 -23.58
C ASP A 130 -14.70 1.41 -24.70
N GLU A 131 -13.99 2.53 -24.56
CA GLU A 131 -13.92 3.58 -25.61
C GLU A 131 -13.17 3.10 -26.87
N LYS A 132 -12.06 2.36 -26.72
CA LYS A 132 -11.32 1.79 -27.86
C LYS A 132 -12.11 0.71 -28.62
N ASP A 133 -12.91 -0.08 -27.91
CA ASP A 133 -13.75 -1.12 -28.52
C ASP A 133 -15.00 -0.52 -29.19
N SER A 134 -15.61 0.51 -28.60
CA SER A 134 -16.75 1.23 -29.21
C SER A 134 -16.38 1.98 -30.50
N ASN A 135 -15.12 2.41 -30.65
CA ASN A 135 -14.63 3.05 -31.88
C ASN A 135 -14.25 2.07 -33.00
N LYS A 136 -14.17 0.76 -32.73
CA LYS A 136 -13.94 -0.27 -33.76
C LYS A 136 -15.23 -0.73 -34.45
N GLU A 137 -16.41 -0.44 -33.89
CA GLU A 137 -17.72 -0.81 -34.47
C GLU A 137 -18.28 0.24 -35.47
N ASN A 138 -17.57 1.33 -35.75
CA ASN A 138 -18.01 2.38 -36.67
C ASN A 138 -17.14 2.48 -37.94
N ASP A 139 -16.95 1.37 -38.66
CA ASP A 139 -16.50 1.40 -40.06
C ASP A 139 -17.74 1.27 -40.97
N PRO A 140 -17.99 2.19 -41.93
CA PRO A 140 -19.27 2.24 -42.64
C PRO A 140 -19.24 1.32 -43.86
N ASP A 141 -19.85 0.14 -43.77
CA ASP A 141 -20.34 -0.53 -44.97
C ASP A 141 -21.85 -0.28 -45.15
N ASN A 142 -22.17 0.06 -46.39
CA ASN A 142 -23.36 0.75 -46.83
C ASN A 142 -24.49 -0.26 -47.11
N GLY A 143 -25.51 -0.28 -46.27
CA GLY A 143 -26.69 -1.15 -46.45
C GLY A 143 -28.00 -0.47 -46.07
N LYS A 144 -28.54 0.36 -46.96
CA LYS A 144 -29.91 0.90 -46.86
C LYS A 144 -30.94 -0.23 -46.72
N LYS A 145 -31.77 -0.20 -45.67
CA LYS A 145 -33.23 -0.39 -45.77
C LYS A 145 -33.97 0.11 -44.52
N ASN A 146 -35.04 0.83 -44.80
CA ASN A 146 -35.85 1.64 -43.89
C ASN A 146 -36.90 0.85 -43.08
N LEU A 147 -37.28 1.48 -41.96
CA LEU A 147 -38.64 1.77 -41.46
C LEU A 147 -39.20 0.98 -40.23
N SER A 148 -39.26 1.76 -39.12
CA SER A 148 -40.35 1.92 -38.13
C SER A 148 -40.88 0.74 -37.31
N SER A 149 -40.76 0.84 -35.97
CA SER A 149 -41.84 1.35 -35.10
C SER A 149 -41.51 1.20 -33.60
N SER A 150 -42.11 2.10 -32.82
CA SER A 150 -42.03 2.34 -31.39
C SER A 150 -42.25 1.13 -30.46
N SER A 151 -41.56 1.10 -29.31
CA SER A 151 -42.23 0.94 -28.00
C SER A 151 -41.30 1.24 -26.82
N SER A 152 -41.89 1.93 -25.85
CA SER A 152 -41.44 2.23 -24.50
C SER A 152 -41.19 0.98 -23.65
N GLY A 153 -40.10 0.95 -22.89
CA GLY A 153 -39.86 -0.07 -21.87
C GLY A 153 -38.79 0.31 -20.85
N LYS A 154 -39.22 0.82 -19.68
CA LYS A 154 -38.40 0.97 -18.47
C LYS A 154 -37.87 -0.39 -18.02
N GLY A 155 -36.60 -0.69 -18.32
CA GLY A 155 -35.89 -1.87 -17.82
C GLY A 155 -35.21 -1.60 -16.48
N HIS A 156 -35.65 -2.33 -15.45
CA HIS A 156 -35.19 -2.22 -14.07
C HIS A 156 -33.73 -2.65 -13.91
N LYS A 157 -32.99 -1.92 -13.07
CA LYS A 157 -31.63 -2.24 -12.62
C LYS A 157 -31.61 -3.57 -11.85
N ASN A 158 -31.07 -4.63 -12.45
CA ASN A 158 -30.56 -5.79 -11.70
C ASN A 158 -29.04 -5.62 -11.49
N GLY A 159 -28.68 -4.73 -10.56
CA GLY A 159 -27.29 -4.39 -10.21
C GLY A 159 -26.77 -5.06 -8.92
N LEU A 160 -27.42 -6.13 -8.42
CA LEU A 160 -27.12 -6.66 -7.08
C LEU A 160 -26.13 -7.84 -7.02
N ASN A 161 -25.68 -8.38 -8.15
CA ASN A 161 -24.78 -9.55 -8.15
C ASN A 161 -23.35 -9.29 -8.66
N HIS A 162 -23.07 -8.17 -9.34
CA HIS A 162 -21.74 -7.93 -9.92
C HIS A 162 -20.73 -7.27 -8.95
N GLU A 163 -21.19 -6.63 -7.86
CA GLU A 163 -20.30 -5.95 -6.92
C GLU A 163 -19.60 -6.89 -5.93
N GLN A 164 -20.08 -8.14 -5.79
CA GLN A 164 -19.57 -9.05 -4.76
C GLN A 164 -18.21 -9.68 -5.14
N ASP A 165 -17.92 -9.82 -6.44
CA ASP A 165 -16.68 -10.43 -6.93
C ASP A 165 -15.48 -9.44 -6.95
N PHE A 166 -15.72 -8.14 -6.79
CA PHE A 166 -14.70 -7.10 -6.94
C PHE A 166 -14.57 -6.20 -5.70
N PHE A 167 -14.57 -6.79 -4.51
CA PHE A 167 -14.36 -6.04 -3.26
C PHE A 167 -12.86 -5.74 -3.04
N ASP A 168 -12.44 -4.51 -3.38
CA ASP A 168 -11.07 -3.98 -3.23
C ASP A 168 -10.55 -3.95 -1.78
N GLY A 169 -11.42 -4.11 -0.78
CA GLY A 169 -11.04 -4.35 0.60
C GLY A 169 -10.37 -5.72 0.82
N SER A 170 -10.55 -6.68 -0.09
CA SER A 170 -9.87 -7.98 -0.08
C SER A 170 -8.44 -7.89 -0.60
N ALA A 171 -7.48 -8.51 0.11
CA ALA A 171 -6.09 -8.55 -0.32
C ALA A 171 -5.89 -9.33 -1.64
N HIS A 172 -6.69 -10.38 -1.86
CA HIS A 172 -6.66 -11.17 -3.10
C HIS A 172 -7.07 -10.32 -4.31
N VAL A 173 -8.17 -9.57 -4.19
CA VAL A 173 -8.65 -8.67 -5.25
C VAL A 173 -7.59 -7.61 -5.56
N ARG A 174 -7.00 -6.99 -4.52
CA ARG A 174 -5.93 -6.01 -4.73
C ARG A 174 -4.70 -6.61 -5.39
N ALA A 175 -4.27 -7.82 -5.00
CA ALA A 175 -3.12 -8.48 -5.61
C ALA A 175 -3.32 -8.67 -7.12
N LYS A 176 -4.51 -9.14 -7.53
CA LYS A 176 -4.86 -9.25 -8.95
C LYS A 176 -4.86 -7.89 -9.65
N MET A 177 -5.52 -6.89 -9.06
CA MET A 177 -5.56 -5.54 -9.61
C MET A 177 -4.17 -4.92 -9.77
N VAL A 178 -3.26 -5.11 -8.83
CA VAL A 178 -1.87 -4.60 -8.93
C VAL A 178 -1.20 -5.18 -10.16
N TYR A 179 -1.32 -6.49 -10.37
CA TYR A 179 -0.74 -7.15 -11.53
C TYR A 179 -1.38 -6.66 -12.83
N ASP A 180 -2.71 -6.69 -12.93
CA ASP A 180 -3.46 -6.29 -14.12
C ASP A 180 -3.15 -4.83 -14.53
N VAL A 181 -3.23 -3.89 -13.58
CA VAL A 181 -2.95 -2.47 -13.82
C VAL A 181 -1.51 -2.27 -14.28
N SER A 182 -0.57 -3.00 -13.68
CA SER A 182 0.84 -2.86 -14.04
C SER A 182 1.12 -3.40 -15.44
N LEU A 183 0.55 -4.58 -15.75
CA LEU A 183 0.64 -5.20 -17.07
C LEU A 183 0.07 -4.27 -18.14
N GLU A 184 -1.10 -3.68 -17.88
CA GLU A 184 -1.75 -2.77 -18.82
C GLU A 184 -0.95 -1.47 -19.01
N LEU A 185 -0.51 -0.82 -17.94
CA LEU A 185 0.32 0.38 -18.05
C LEU A 185 1.61 0.13 -18.84
N SER A 186 2.25 -1.03 -18.63
CA SER A 186 3.48 -1.39 -19.34
C SER A 186 3.29 -1.75 -20.82
N ASN A 187 2.06 -1.99 -21.27
CA ASN A 187 1.74 -2.41 -22.63
C ASN A 187 0.70 -1.50 -23.33
N SER A 188 0.45 -0.30 -22.79
CA SER A 188 -0.65 0.62 -23.18
C SER A 188 -0.77 0.95 -24.68
N ASP A 189 0.34 0.85 -25.41
CA ASP A 189 0.45 1.22 -26.83
C ASP A 189 0.29 0.04 -27.81
N ARG A 190 0.04 -1.18 -27.31
CA ARG A 190 -0.03 -2.40 -28.15
C ARG A 190 -1.28 -3.21 -27.83
N THR A 191 -1.87 -3.82 -28.85
CA THR A 191 -2.74 -4.99 -28.63
C THR A 191 -1.85 -6.13 -28.18
N TYR A 192 -2.00 -6.58 -26.94
CA TYR A 192 -1.20 -7.67 -26.39
C TYR A 192 -2.12 -8.76 -25.84
N GLU A 193 -1.70 -10.00 -26.00
CA GLU A 193 -2.31 -11.11 -25.28
C GLU A 193 -1.77 -11.13 -23.85
N PRO A 194 -2.65 -11.16 -22.83
CA PRO A 194 -2.23 -11.39 -21.45
C PRO A 194 -1.38 -12.67 -21.38
N GLU A 195 -0.28 -12.62 -20.63
CA GLU A 195 0.66 -13.75 -20.46
C GLU A 195 1.55 -14.09 -21.69
N SER A 196 1.48 -13.32 -22.78
CA SER A 196 2.48 -13.42 -23.85
C SER A 196 3.89 -13.09 -23.32
N SER A 197 4.90 -13.80 -23.82
CA SER A 197 6.29 -13.57 -23.39
C SER A 197 6.74 -12.11 -23.57
N GLU A 198 6.26 -11.43 -24.61
CA GLU A 198 6.56 -10.03 -24.86
C GLU A 198 5.93 -9.11 -23.80
N ALA A 199 4.66 -9.33 -23.47
CA ALA A 199 3.96 -8.52 -22.48
C ALA A 199 4.60 -8.61 -21.09
N LEU A 200 5.09 -9.80 -20.71
CA LEU A 200 5.82 -10.01 -19.47
C LEU A 200 7.20 -9.34 -19.46
N VAL A 201 7.91 -9.33 -20.58
CA VAL A 201 9.19 -8.61 -20.72
C VAL A 201 8.99 -7.10 -20.61
N ASN A 202 7.94 -6.56 -21.24
CA ASN A 202 7.59 -5.15 -21.13
C ASN A 202 7.27 -4.77 -19.68
N LEU A 203 6.48 -5.60 -18.99
CA LEU A 203 6.18 -5.43 -17.57
C LEU A 203 7.45 -5.41 -16.73
N LEU A 204 8.34 -6.40 -16.90
CA LEU A 204 9.58 -6.50 -16.13
C LEU A 204 10.47 -5.26 -16.35
N ASN A 205 10.61 -4.82 -17.60
CA ASN A 205 11.39 -3.64 -17.94
C ASN A 205 10.79 -2.36 -17.33
N ALA A 206 9.46 -2.22 -17.33
CA ALA A 206 8.77 -1.08 -16.76
C ALA A 206 8.90 -1.00 -15.23
N VAL A 207 8.86 -2.15 -14.53
CA VAL A 207 8.98 -2.16 -13.06
C VAL A 207 10.42 -2.10 -12.56
N LYS A 208 11.40 -2.52 -13.38
CA LYS A 208 12.82 -2.62 -13.00
C LYS A 208 13.38 -1.38 -12.28
N PRO A 209 13.14 -0.13 -12.72
CA PRO A 209 13.66 1.07 -12.04
C PRO A 209 13.11 1.27 -10.61
N TYR A 210 12.00 0.62 -10.28
CA TYR A 210 11.30 0.76 -9.01
C TYR A 210 11.44 -0.49 -8.12
N THR A 211 12.31 -1.43 -8.53
CA THR A 211 12.62 -2.62 -7.74
C THR A 211 13.60 -2.29 -6.63
N GLN A 212 13.39 -2.88 -5.46
CA GLN A 212 14.27 -2.82 -4.31
C GLN A 212 14.59 -4.23 -3.85
N LEU A 213 15.87 -4.53 -3.67
CA LEU A 213 16.32 -5.83 -3.17
C LEU A 213 15.72 -6.10 -1.79
N VAL A 214 15.42 -7.38 -1.50
CA VAL A 214 14.91 -7.78 -0.18
C VAL A 214 15.85 -7.33 0.95
N SER A 215 17.17 -7.42 0.74
CA SER A 215 18.17 -6.96 1.71
C SER A 215 18.06 -5.46 2.01
N SER A 216 17.86 -4.63 0.98
CA SER A 216 17.64 -3.18 1.15
C SER A 216 16.38 -2.89 1.96
N ASP A 217 15.27 -3.58 1.68
CA ASP A 217 14.02 -3.42 2.42
C ASP A 217 14.11 -3.92 3.87
N VAL A 218 14.92 -4.94 4.14
CA VAL A 218 15.21 -5.40 5.50
C VAL A 218 15.99 -4.35 6.30
N MET A 219 17.02 -3.73 5.69
CA MET A 219 17.77 -2.64 6.33
C MET A 219 16.86 -1.43 6.58
N GLU A 220 16.03 -1.06 5.60
CA GLU A 220 15.09 0.05 5.76
C GLU A 220 14.07 -0.23 6.87
N LEU A 221 13.52 -1.46 6.94
CA LEU A 221 12.63 -1.89 8.03
C LEU A 221 13.29 -1.74 9.40
N GLN A 222 14.57 -2.10 9.53
CA GLN A 222 15.30 -1.91 10.78
C GLN A 222 15.34 -0.43 11.18
N THR A 223 15.71 0.46 10.25
CA THR A 223 15.68 1.91 10.48
C THR A 223 14.29 2.40 10.88
N GLN A 224 13.22 1.91 10.23
CA GLN A 224 11.84 2.28 10.58
C GLN A 224 11.45 1.81 11.99
N ASN A 225 11.89 0.63 12.42
CA ASN A 225 11.67 0.13 13.77
C ASN A 225 12.41 0.96 14.82
N GLU A 226 13.66 1.35 14.55
CA GLU A 226 14.42 2.26 15.42
C GLU A 226 13.72 3.62 15.53
N ASN A 227 13.30 4.20 14.39
CA ASN A 227 12.54 5.45 14.35
C ASN A 227 11.24 5.33 15.14
N MET A 228 10.51 4.22 15.05
CA MET A 228 9.30 3.99 15.85
C MET A 228 9.60 4.00 17.36
N GLY A 229 10.73 3.39 17.77
CA GLY A 229 11.23 3.44 19.14
C GLY A 229 11.49 4.88 19.61
N ARG A 230 12.25 5.64 18.81
CA ARG A 230 12.53 7.07 19.05
C ARG A 230 11.24 7.89 19.15
N GLN A 231 10.31 7.72 18.21
CA GLN A 231 9.01 8.36 18.23
C GLN A 231 8.27 8.09 19.53
N ASN A 232 8.26 6.83 20.00
CA ASN A 232 7.54 6.44 21.22
C ASN A 232 8.09 7.10 22.48
N SER A 233 9.39 7.43 22.52
CA SER A 233 10.00 8.16 23.64
C SER A 233 9.35 9.53 23.89
N PHE A 234 8.85 10.19 22.84
CA PHE A 234 8.23 11.51 22.93
C PHE A 234 6.76 11.51 23.37
N ARG A 235 6.13 10.34 23.57
CA ARG A 235 4.71 10.28 24.00
C ARG A 235 4.37 11.17 25.21
N PRO A 236 5.19 11.24 26.28
CA PRO A 236 4.88 12.05 27.45
C PRO A 236 4.74 13.55 27.15
N VAL A 237 5.59 14.09 26.26
CA VAL A 237 5.61 15.52 25.90
C VAL A 237 4.32 15.92 25.17
N PHE A 238 3.81 15.04 24.30
CA PHE A 238 2.66 15.34 23.46
C PHE A 238 1.31 14.90 24.04
N LEU A 239 1.23 14.49 25.32
CA LEU A 239 -0.02 13.98 25.92
C LEU A 239 -1.19 14.96 25.77
N ASN A 240 -0.95 16.26 25.98
CA ASN A 240 -1.98 17.29 25.87
C ASN A 240 -2.46 17.47 24.42
N TYR A 241 -1.57 17.34 23.43
CA TYR A 241 -1.94 17.39 22.01
C TYR A 241 -2.89 16.25 21.63
N PHE A 242 -2.78 15.09 22.27
CA PHE A 242 -3.70 13.98 22.02
C PHE A 242 -5.07 14.16 22.65
N ARG A 243 -5.21 15.02 23.66
CA ARG A 243 -6.49 15.29 24.36
C ARG A 243 -7.35 16.35 23.68
N THR A 244 -6.79 17.16 22.78
CA THR A 244 -7.48 18.27 22.13
C THR A 244 -8.08 17.85 20.77
N THR A 245 -7.78 18.57 19.70
CA THR A 245 -8.39 18.45 18.39
C THR A 245 -7.63 17.47 17.49
N LEU A 246 -8.26 17.05 16.38
CA LEU A 246 -7.59 16.25 15.35
C LEU A 246 -6.35 16.97 14.79
N TYR A 247 -6.41 18.29 14.65
CA TYR A 247 -5.28 19.11 14.18
C TYR A 247 -4.04 18.93 15.07
N HIS A 248 -4.18 19.08 16.39
CA HIS A 248 -3.06 18.90 17.32
C HIS A 248 -2.58 17.44 17.37
N ARG A 249 -3.48 16.45 17.25
CA ARG A 249 -3.09 15.03 17.14
C ARG A 249 -2.20 14.78 15.93
N VAL A 250 -2.57 15.32 14.76
CA VAL A 250 -1.78 15.20 13.53
C VAL A 250 -0.44 15.93 13.69
N ARG A 251 -0.42 17.13 14.27
CA ARG A 251 0.84 17.86 14.56
C ARG A 251 1.76 17.10 15.49
N ALA A 252 1.25 16.57 16.60
CA ALA A 252 2.04 15.77 17.53
C ALA A 252 2.67 14.54 16.86
N VAL A 253 1.92 13.86 15.99
CA VAL A 253 2.47 12.75 15.20
C VAL A 253 3.56 13.25 14.24
N LYS A 254 3.32 14.35 13.51
CA LYS A 254 4.31 14.94 12.61
C LYS A 254 5.61 15.29 13.33
N PHE A 255 5.53 15.98 14.46
CA PHE A 255 6.69 16.37 15.25
C PHE A 255 7.48 15.19 15.77
N ARG A 256 6.80 14.17 16.31
CA ARG A 256 7.46 12.95 16.77
C ARG A 256 8.20 12.24 15.65
N ILE A 257 7.60 12.14 14.46
CA ILE A 257 8.21 11.52 13.27
C ILE A 257 9.48 12.28 12.91
N VAL A 258 9.38 13.61 12.73
CA VAL A 258 10.50 14.43 12.26
C VAL A 258 11.69 14.38 13.24
N LEU A 259 11.44 14.47 14.55
CA LEU A 259 12.50 14.35 15.55
C LEU A 259 13.19 12.97 15.49
N ALA A 260 12.41 11.90 15.39
CA ALA A 260 12.93 10.54 15.34
C ALA A 260 13.73 10.23 14.07
N GLU A 261 13.27 10.73 12.92
CA GLU A 261 13.97 10.59 11.62
C GLU A 261 15.31 11.33 11.63
N ASN A 262 15.43 12.41 12.39
CA ASN A 262 16.70 13.11 12.65
C ASN A 262 17.51 12.50 13.80
N GLY A 263 17.15 11.31 14.28
CA GLY A 263 17.91 10.56 15.28
C GLY A 263 17.67 11.00 16.73
N PHE A 264 16.76 11.94 16.99
CA PHE A 264 16.50 12.42 18.35
C PHE A 264 15.59 11.48 19.13
N THR A 265 15.91 11.33 20.41
CA THR A 265 15.06 10.76 21.46
C THR A 265 14.72 11.84 22.48
N LEU A 266 13.73 11.57 23.33
CA LEU A 266 13.45 12.47 24.45
C LEU A 266 14.67 12.61 25.38
N GLU A 267 15.42 11.54 25.59
CA GLU A 267 16.62 11.55 26.44
C GLU A 267 17.75 12.38 25.82
N SER A 268 17.99 12.26 24.51
CA SER A 268 19.03 13.04 23.84
C SER A 268 18.70 14.54 23.85
N LEU A 269 17.43 14.91 23.62
CA LEU A 269 17.02 16.33 23.69
C LEU A 269 17.08 16.87 25.13
N LYS A 270 16.74 16.06 26.13
CA LYS A 270 16.92 16.42 27.54
C LYS A 270 18.40 16.64 27.90
N ALA A 271 19.30 15.83 27.38
CA ALA A 271 20.74 16.01 27.59
C ALA A 271 21.22 17.34 26.99
N ILE A 272 20.82 17.64 25.75
CA ILE A 272 21.13 18.92 25.08
C ILE A 272 20.57 20.10 25.89
N TRP A 273 19.31 20.02 26.33
CA TRP A 273 18.71 21.08 27.14
C TRP A 273 19.40 21.23 28.51
N THR A 274 19.91 20.16 29.10
CA THR A 274 20.65 20.24 30.37
C THR A 274 21.98 20.98 30.20
N GLU A 275 22.69 20.76 29.10
CA GLU A 275 24.00 21.35 28.82
C GLU A 275 23.91 22.77 28.27
N LYS A 276 23.04 22.99 27.27
CA LYS A 276 22.99 24.21 26.45
C LYS A 276 21.64 24.93 26.51
N ARG A 277 20.72 24.47 27.36
CA ARG A 277 19.39 25.07 27.57
C ARG A 277 18.65 25.24 26.24
N LYS A 278 17.82 26.28 26.17
CA LYS A 278 17.00 26.63 25.00
C LYS A 278 17.82 26.84 23.73
N GLU A 279 18.99 27.48 23.82
CA GLU A 279 19.87 27.75 22.67
C GLU A 279 20.36 26.45 22.01
N GLY A 280 20.67 25.43 22.82
CA GLY A 280 21.03 24.11 22.32
C GLY A 280 19.92 23.43 21.54
N LEU A 281 18.67 23.53 22.04
CA LEU A 281 17.50 23.01 21.34
C LEU A 281 17.25 23.79 20.04
N GLU A 282 17.36 25.12 20.07
CA GLU A 282 17.15 25.96 18.89
C GLU A 282 18.12 25.61 17.76
N LEU A 283 19.41 25.43 18.06
CA LEU A 283 20.41 25.03 17.08
C LEU A 283 20.04 23.70 16.42
N VAL A 284 19.63 22.73 17.23
CA VAL A 284 19.23 21.40 16.75
C VAL A 284 17.98 21.46 15.88
N LEU A 285 16.95 22.20 16.29
CA LEU A 285 15.72 22.33 15.51
C LEU A 285 15.92 23.12 14.22
N THR A 286 16.84 24.08 14.22
CA THR A 286 17.17 24.88 13.04
C THR A 286 17.81 24.01 11.95
N ALA A 287 18.62 23.01 12.32
CA ALA A 287 19.23 22.05 11.41
C ALA A 287 18.23 21.08 10.72
N ILE A 288 16.96 21.08 11.14
CA ILE A 288 15.93 20.24 10.52
C ILE A 288 15.23 21.01 9.40
N ASP A 289 15.59 20.72 8.15
CA ASP A 289 15.06 21.43 6.97
C ASP A 289 13.57 21.18 6.70
N THR A 290 13.06 20.02 7.15
CA THR A 290 11.66 19.63 6.90
C THR A 290 10.64 20.33 7.81
N LEU A 291 11.10 21.04 8.85
CA LEU A 291 10.23 21.82 9.73
C LEU A 291 10.12 23.26 9.22
N LYS A 292 8.89 23.77 9.19
CA LYS A 292 8.66 25.18 8.91
C LYS A 292 9.10 26.06 10.09
N PRO A 293 9.38 27.36 9.90
CA PRO A 293 9.80 28.24 10.98
C PRO A 293 8.81 28.25 12.17
N GLU A 294 7.51 28.30 11.90
CA GLU A 294 6.47 28.35 12.93
C GLU A 294 6.39 27.02 13.70
N GLU A 295 6.69 25.92 13.01
CA GLU A 295 6.79 24.58 13.58
C GLU A 295 8.01 24.43 14.49
N LYS A 296 9.15 25.03 14.12
CA LYS A 296 10.35 25.06 14.95
C LYS A 296 10.09 25.85 16.24
N THR A 297 9.45 27.01 16.15
CA THR A 297 9.12 27.83 17.32
C THR A 297 8.19 27.11 18.29
N GLU A 298 7.08 26.53 17.81
CA GLU A 298 6.13 25.77 18.65
C GLU A 298 6.82 24.60 19.34
N LEU A 299 7.69 23.89 18.63
CA LEU A 299 8.39 22.72 19.15
C LEU A 299 9.47 23.11 20.15
N LEU A 300 10.15 24.25 19.94
CA LEU A 300 11.10 24.82 20.90
C LEU A 300 10.40 25.21 22.21
N GLU A 301 9.27 25.91 22.14
CA GLU A 301 8.48 26.29 23.33
C GLU A 301 7.99 25.06 24.09
N LEU A 302 7.54 24.02 23.38
CA LEU A 302 7.08 22.78 23.99
C LEU A 302 8.20 21.96 24.66
N LEU A 303 9.41 21.99 24.11
CA LEU A 303 10.54 21.26 24.68
C LEU A 303 11.22 22.00 25.84
N ASP A 304 11.05 23.32 25.91
CA ASP A 304 11.57 24.17 26.98
C ASP A 304 10.65 24.22 28.22
N SER A 305 9.39 23.78 28.08
CA SER A 305 8.36 23.79 29.14
C SER A 305 8.51 22.71 30.21
#